data_AF-A0A7L4HK45-F1
#
_entry.id   AF-A0A7L4HK45-F1
#
_cell.length_a   1.000
_cell.length_b   1.000
_cell.length_c   1.000
_cell.angle_alpha   90.00
_cell.angle_beta   90.00
_cell.angle_gamma   90.00
#
_symmetry.space_group_name_H-M   'P 1'
#
loop_
_entity.id
_entity.type
_entity.pdbx_description
1 polymer ?
#
loop_
_entity_poly.entity_id
_entity_poly.type
_entity_poly.pdbx_seq_one_letter_code
_entity_poly.pdbx_strand_id
1 'polypeptide(L)'
;RGAGAGAGAAGQGGDADELFDVKNSFYIGAYQAAINEAQRVKPTTPEKEVERDVFLFRAYIAQRKYGVVLDEIKANASPELQAVRMFAEYLSNESQRDAIIADLDKKMAKSVDIANTTFLLMAASIYFHDKNPDAALRTLHQGESLECMAMMIQILLKLDRLDLARKELKKMQEQDEDATLTQLATAWVNLAV
;
A
#
# COMPACT_ATOMS: atom_id res chain seq x y z
N ARG A 1 48.29 -23.96 19.37
CA ARG A 1 48.36 -22.47 19.43
C ARG A 1 48.21 -21.98 18.00
N GLY A 2 47.14 -21.37 17.51
CA GLY A 2 45.85 -20.96 18.02
C GLY A 2 45.26 -20.19 16.83
N ALA A 3 44.21 -20.70 16.20
CA ALA A 3 43.56 -20.03 15.08
C ALA A 3 42.78 -18.84 15.64
N GLY A 4 43.21 -17.63 15.30
CA GLY A 4 42.56 -16.38 15.69
C GLY A 4 41.29 -16.18 14.89
N ALA A 5 40.17 -16.15 15.60
CA ALA A 5 38.84 -15.96 15.09
C ALA A 5 38.68 -14.61 14.37
N GLY A 6 38.09 -14.64 13.18
CA GLY A 6 37.50 -13.46 12.57
C GLY A 6 36.31 -13.03 13.43
N ALA A 7 36.43 -11.87 14.06
CA ALA A 7 35.32 -11.20 14.71
C ALA A 7 34.37 -10.70 13.62
N GLY A 8 33.41 -11.54 13.24
CA GLY A 8 32.19 -11.10 12.59
C GLY A 8 31.44 -10.23 13.60
N ALA A 9 31.39 -8.93 13.32
CA ALA A 9 30.52 -8.01 14.06
C ALA A 9 29.09 -8.52 13.91
N ALA A 10 28.54 -9.01 15.02
CA ALA A 10 27.17 -9.48 15.12
C ALA A 10 26.24 -8.31 14.76
N GLY A 11 25.53 -8.45 13.64
CA GLY A 11 24.45 -7.56 13.25
C GLY A 11 23.37 -7.55 14.33
N GLN A 12 22.89 -6.36 14.64
CA GLN A 12 21.71 -6.15 15.48
C GLN A 12 20.51 -6.79 14.74
N GLY A 13 20.01 -7.90 15.25
CA GLY A 13 18.80 -8.55 14.76
C GLY A 13 17.56 -7.78 15.21
N GLY A 14 17.07 -6.89 14.36
CA GLY A 14 15.63 -6.64 14.27
C GLY A 14 15.04 -7.68 13.33
N ASP A 15 13.90 -8.28 13.67
CA ASP A 15 13.19 -9.21 12.78
C ASP A 15 13.04 -8.58 11.39
N ALA A 16 13.79 -9.09 10.42
CA ALA A 16 13.72 -8.61 9.06
C ALA A 16 12.30 -8.90 8.53
N ASP A 17 11.63 -7.89 7.95
CA ASP A 17 10.29 -8.08 7.40
C ASP A 17 10.33 -9.13 6.29
N GLU A 18 9.70 -10.28 6.54
CA GLU A 18 9.67 -11.42 5.60
C GLU A 18 9.00 -11.08 4.26
N LEU A 19 8.26 -9.96 4.19
CA LEU A 19 7.63 -9.45 2.99
C LEU A 19 8.38 -8.28 2.33
N PHE A 20 9.58 -7.95 2.81
CA PHE A 20 10.37 -6.83 2.31
C PHE A 20 10.51 -6.83 0.77
N ASP A 21 10.95 -7.95 0.20
CA ASP A 21 11.18 -8.07 -1.26
C ASP A 21 9.87 -7.98 -2.07
N VAL A 22 8.77 -8.50 -1.53
CA VAL A 22 7.44 -8.44 -2.14
C VAL A 22 6.96 -6.98 -2.21
N LYS A 23 7.02 -6.27 -1.08
CA LYS A 23 6.63 -4.87 -0.97
C LYS A 23 7.49 -3.98 -1.85
N ASN A 24 8.81 -4.17 -1.79
CA ASN A 24 9.76 -3.38 -2.56
C ASN A 24 9.52 -3.55 -4.07
N SER A 25 9.38 -4.79 -4.54
CA SER A 25 9.07 -5.08 -5.95
C SER A 25 7.75 -4.45 -6.40
N PHE A 26 6.74 -4.44 -5.53
CA PHE A 26 5.46 -3.80 -5.82
C PHE A 26 5.60 -2.28 -5.97
N TYR A 27 6.27 -1.61 -5.03
CA TYR A 27 6.40 -0.15 -5.02
C TYR A 27 7.19 0.40 -6.20
N ILE A 28 8.21 -0.32 -6.67
CA ILE A 28 8.99 0.08 -7.86
C ILE A 28 8.30 -0.27 -9.18
N GLY A 29 7.10 -0.85 -9.14
CA GLY A 29 6.33 -1.21 -10.34
C GLY A 29 6.71 -2.55 -10.98
N ALA A 30 7.59 -3.33 -10.34
CA ALA A 30 7.98 -4.67 -10.80
C ALA A 30 6.92 -5.72 -10.41
N TYR A 31 5.67 -5.53 -10.85
CA TYR A 31 4.51 -6.30 -10.38
C TYR A 31 4.63 -7.82 -10.61
N GLN A 32 5.25 -8.25 -11.71
CA GLN A 32 5.45 -9.68 -11.94
C GLN A 32 6.47 -10.28 -10.98
N ALA A 33 7.52 -9.54 -10.62
CA ALA A 33 8.47 -9.98 -9.59
C ALA A 33 7.78 -10.04 -8.22
N ALA A 34 6.96 -9.04 -7.87
CA ALA A 34 6.17 -9.05 -6.64
C ALA A 34 5.26 -10.28 -6.53
N ILE A 35 4.57 -10.66 -7.62
CA ILE A 35 3.75 -11.88 -7.68
C ILE A 35 4.62 -13.14 -7.47
N ASN A 36 5.75 -13.24 -8.18
CA ASN A 36 6.62 -14.40 -8.08
C ASN A 36 7.21 -14.56 -6.68
N GLU A 37 7.64 -13.47 -6.04
CA GLU A 37 8.16 -13.50 -4.68
C GLU A 37 7.06 -13.80 -3.65
N ALA A 38 5.87 -13.20 -3.78
CA ALA A 38 4.75 -13.51 -2.90
C ALA A 38 4.40 -15.01 -2.94
N GLN A 39 4.43 -15.66 -4.10
CA GLN A 39 4.18 -17.10 -4.21
C GLN A 39 5.29 -17.98 -3.60
N ARG A 40 6.49 -17.45 -3.39
CA ARG A 40 7.64 -18.16 -2.80
C ARG A 40 7.71 -18.01 -1.30
N VAL A 41 7.36 -16.83 -0.78
CA VAL A 41 7.39 -16.56 0.65
C VAL A 41 6.44 -17.50 1.38
N LYS A 42 6.90 -18.02 2.51
CA LYS A 42 6.11 -18.84 3.44
C LYS A 42 5.90 -18.01 4.71
N PRO A 43 4.75 -17.32 4.82
CA PRO A 43 4.47 -16.47 5.96
C PRO A 43 4.52 -17.25 7.26
N THR A 44 5.09 -16.63 8.29
CA THR A 44 5.23 -17.26 9.61
C THR A 44 3.97 -17.13 10.47
N THR A 45 3.10 -16.16 10.17
CA THR A 45 1.85 -15.92 10.88
C THR A 45 0.66 -15.72 9.94
N PRO A 46 -0.59 -15.95 10.41
CA PRO A 46 -1.80 -15.66 9.63
C PRO A 46 -1.90 -14.19 9.18
N GLU A 47 -1.43 -13.25 10.01
CA GLU A 47 -1.43 -11.82 9.68
C GLU A 47 -0.49 -11.53 8.51
N LYS A 48 0.69 -12.14 8.50
CA LYS A 48 1.64 -12.05 7.39
C LYS A 48 1.13 -12.75 6.13
N GLU A 49 0.33 -13.80 6.29
CA GLU A 49 -0.33 -14.45 5.16
C GLU A 49 -1.32 -13.51 4.46
N VAL A 50 -2.15 -12.83 5.24
CA VAL A 50 -3.07 -11.80 4.72
C VAL A 50 -2.28 -10.66 4.08
N GLU A 51 -1.20 -10.17 4.73
CA GLU A 51 -0.38 -9.08 4.21
C GLU A 51 0.27 -9.45 2.86
N ARG A 52 0.82 -10.66 2.74
CA ARG A 52 1.35 -11.20 1.47
C ARG A 52 0.28 -11.21 0.39
N ASP A 53 -0.90 -11.71 0.70
CA ASP A 53 -1.99 -11.85 -0.26
C ASP A 53 -2.54 -10.49 -0.72
N VAL A 54 -2.58 -9.51 0.18
CA VAL A 54 -2.88 -8.12 -0.18
C VAL A 54 -1.92 -7.62 -1.25
N PHE A 55 -0.60 -7.77 -1.07
CA PHE A 55 0.37 -7.33 -2.09
C PHE A 55 0.28 -8.14 -3.39
N LEU A 56 0.05 -9.45 -3.29
CA LEU A 56 -0.17 -10.33 -4.45
C LEU A 56 -1.34 -9.84 -5.31
N PHE A 57 -2.50 -9.63 -4.70
CA PHE A 57 -3.70 -9.20 -5.43
C PHE A 57 -3.60 -7.75 -5.89
N ARG A 58 -2.97 -6.85 -5.13
CA ARG A 58 -2.68 -5.49 -5.60
C ARG A 58 -1.77 -5.50 -6.84
N ALA A 59 -0.79 -6.41 -6.90
CA ALA A 59 0.03 -6.58 -8.09
C ALA A 59 -0.78 -7.10 -9.29
N TYR A 60 -1.74 -8.01 -9.09
CA TYR A 60 -2.69 -8.41 -10.13
C TYR A 60 -3.57 -7.26 -10.62
N ILE A 61 -4.07 -6.41 -9.71
CA ILE A 61 -4.81 -5.18 -10.06
C ILE A 61 -3.94 -4.27 -10.93
N ALA A 62 -2.68 -4.05 -10.54
CA ALA A 62 -1.76 -3.19 -11.29
C ALA A 62 -1.47 -3.72 -12.72
N GLN A 63 -1.54 -5.04 -12.91
CA GLN A 63 -1.47 -5.68 -14.23
C GLN A 63 -2.82 -5.72 -14.97
N ARG A 64 -3.88 -5.08 -14.45
CA ARG A 64 -5.26 -5.10 -14.96
C ARG A 64 -5.90 -6.49 -15.03
N LYS A 65 -5.40 -7.44 -14.23
CA LYS A 65 -5.91 -8.81 -14.14
C LYS A 65 -7.02 -8.89 -13.08
N TYR A 66 -8.07 -8.07 -13.24
CA TYR A 66 -9.14 -7.95 -12.24
C TYR A 66 -9.92 -9.25 -12.04
N GLY A 67 -10.11 -10.04 -13.11
CA GLY A 67 -10.80 -11.33 -13.04
C GLY A 67 -10.18 -12.28 -12.00
N VAL A 68 -8.85 -12.36 -11.94
CA VAL A 68 -8.14 -13.19 -10.94
C VAL A 68 -8.50 -12.76 -9.52
N VAL A 69 -8.51 -11.45 -9.26
CA VAL A 69 -8.83 -10.90 -7.93
C VAL A 69 -10.28 -11.17 -7.55
N LEU A 70 -11.20 -10.99 -8.50
CA LEU A 70 -12.63 -11.22 -8.31
C LEU A 70 -13.00 -12.71 -8.23
N ASP A 71 -12.20 -13.60 -8.80
CA ASP A 71 -12.43 -15.03 -8.71
C ASP A 71 -11.83 -15.61 -7.44
N GLU A 72 -10.63 -15.19 -7.03
CA GLU A 72 -9.92 -15.76 -5.88
C GLU A 72 -10.42 -15.19 -4.53
N ILE A 73 -10.67 -13.89 -4.42
CA ILE A 73 -11.11 -13.28 -3.16
C ILE A 73 -12.60 -13.54 -2.93
N LYS A 74 -12.93 -14.52 -2.09
CA LYS A 74 -14.31 -14.90 -1.75
C LYS A 74 -14.91 -13.97 -0.68
N ALA A 75 -16.23 -14.00 -0.51
CA ALA A 75 -16.97 -13.12 0.41
C ALA A 75 -16.64 -13.31 1.90
N ASN A 76 -16.04 -14.44 2.29
CA ASN A 76 -15.60 -14.75 3.64
C ASN A 76 -14.11 -14.44 3.89
N ALA A 77 -13.41 -13.83 2.92
CA ALA A 77 -12.02 -13.41 3.10
C ALA A 77 -11.92 -12.26 4.11
N SER A 78 -10.69 -12.01 4.60
CA SER A 78 -10.42 -10.99 5.60
C SER A 78 -10.82 -9.58 5.14
N PRO A 79 -11.06 -8.63 6.06
CA PRO A 79 -11.44 -7.26 5.71
C PRO A 79 -10.45 -6.56 4.76
N GLU A 80 -9.15 -6.83 4.90
CA GLU A 80 -8.08 -6.30 4.05
C GLU A 80 -8.26 -6.79 2.60
N LEU A 81 -8.51 -8.09 2.41
CA LEU A 81 -8.74 -8.67 1.10
C LEU A 81 -10.06 -8.21 0.49
N GLN A 82 -11.11 -8.02 1.30
CA GLN A 82 -12.36 -7.41 0.82
C GLN A 82 -12.14 -5.99 0.29
N ALA A 83 -11.26 -5.20 0.92
CA ALA A 83 -10.92 -3.87 0.44
C ALA A 83 -10.24 -3.92 -0.94
N VAL A 84 -9.30 -4.85 -1.13
CA VAL A 84 -8.64 -5.07 -2.43
C VAL A 84 -9.64 -5.52 -3.49
N ARG A 85 -10.55 -6.43 -3.14
CA ARG A 85 -11.64 -6.88 -4.03
C ARG A 85 -12.54 -5.73 -4.45
N MET A 86 -12.95 -4.88 -3.51
CA MET A 86 -13.79 -3.70 -3.80
C MET A 86 -13.13 -2.77 -4.82
N PHE A 87 -11.82 -2.52 -4.66
CA PHE A 87 -11.08 -1.71 -5.63
C PHE A 87 -10.99 -2.38 -7.00
N ALA A 88 -10.78 -3.70 -7.06
CA ALA A 88 -10.80 -4.44 -8.32
C ALA A 88 -12.17 -4.36 -9.01
N GLU A 89 -13.26 -4.48 -8.25
CA GLU A 89 -14.63 -4.38 -8.77
C GLU A 89 -14.87 -2.99 -9.40
N TYR A 90 -14.50 -1.93 -8.68
CA TYR A 90 -14.58 -0.54 -9.14
C TYR A 90 -13.81 -0.29 -10.45
N LEU A 91 -12.61 -0.86 -10.58
CA LEU A 91 -11.79 -0.73 -11.78
C LEU A 91 -12.31 -1.59 -12.95
N SER A 92 -12.92 -2.74 -12.65
CA SER A 92 -13.40 -3.69 -13.65
C SER A 92 -14.73 -3.29 -14.30
N ASN A 93 -15.60 -2.58 -13.56
CA ASN A 93 -16.97 -2.32 -13.98
C ASN A 93 -17.37 -0.87 -13.80
N GLU A 94 -17.37 -0.11 -14.90
CA GLU A 94 -17.72 1.32 -14.87
C GLU A 94 -19.16 1.57 -14.43
N SER A 95 -20.09 0.66 -14.77
CA SER A 95 -21.51 0.81 -14.45
C SER A 95 -21.84 0.70 -12.97
N GLN A 96 -20.93 0.13 -12.17
CA GLN A 96 -21.12 -0.09 -10.73
C GLN A 96 -20.34 0.91 -9.87
N ARG A 97 -19.57 1.82 -10.47
CA ARG A 97 -18.72 2.78 -9.73
C ARG A 97 -19.52 3.59 -8.72
N ASP A 98 -20.63 4.19 -9.13
CA ASP A 98 -21.48 5.02 -8.26
C ASP A 98 -22.03 4.21 -7.07
N ALA A 99 -22.42 2.95 -7.31
CA ALA A 99 -22.93 2.07 -6.26
C ALA A 99 -21.83 1.69 -5.26
N ILE A 100 -20.62 1.43 -5.74
CA ILE A 100 -19.45 1.11 -4.91
C ILE A 100 -19.04 2.32 -4.07
N ILE A 101 -19.02 3.52 -4.65
CA ILE A 101 -18.72 4.76 -3.92
C ILE A 101 -19.77 5.00 -2.84
N ALA A 102 -21.06 4.82 -3.14
CA ALA A 102 -22.13 4.98 -2.16
C ALA A 102 -22.04 3.94 -1.01
N ASP A 103 -21.60 2.72 -1.27
CA ASP A 103 -21.32 1.73 -0.22
C ASP A 103 -20.07 2.10 0.59
N LEU A 104 -19.02 2.60 -0.08
CA LEU A 104 -17.79 3.06 0.55
C LEU A 104 -18.05 4.23 1.50
N ASP A 105 -18.82 5.23 1.08
CA ASP A 105 -19.24 6.36 1.92
C ASP A 105 -19.96 5.89 3.18
N LYS A 106 -20.87 4.90 3.05
CA LYS A 106 -21.57 4.31 4.20
C LYS A 106 -20.63 3.57 5.14
N LYS A 107 -19.61 2.90 4.60
CA LYS A 107 -18.58 2.22 5.40
C LYS A 107 -17.69 3.23 6.12
N MET A 108 -17.29 4.31 5.44
CA MET A 108 -16.50 5.41 6.00
C MET A 108 -17.24 6.21 7.07
N ALA A 109 -18.58 6.32 6.95
CA ALA A 109 -19.41 6.98 7.95
C ALA A 109 -19.65 6.13 9.22
N LYS A 110 -19.53 4.81 9.10
CA LYS A 110 -19.47 3.91 10.27
C LYS A 110 -18.05 3.96 10.81
N SER A 111 -17.86 3.68 12.11
CA SER A 111 -16.53 3.63 12.72
C SER A 111 -15.63 2.67 11.94
N VAL A 112 -14.74 3.21 11.11
CA VAL A 112 -13.74 2.44 10.37
C VAL A 112 -12.65 2.02 11.33
N ASP A 113 -12.18 0.79 11.19
CA ASP A 113 -10.96 0.39 11.89
C ASP A 113 -9.76 1.08 11.23
N ILE A 114 -9.28 2.13 11.89
CA ILE A 114 -8.15 2.95 11.44
C ILE A 114 -6.85 2.12 11.43
N ALA A 115 -6.77 1.01 12.19
CA ALA A 115 -5.64 0.10 12.13
C ALA A 115 -5.56 -0.65 10.78
N ASN A 116 -6.68 -0.79 10.06
CA ASN A 116 -6.70 -1.40 8.74
C ASN A 116 -6.25 -0.41 7.65
N THR A 117 -4.94 -0.20 7.57
CA THR A 117 -4.31 0.67 6.59
C THR A 117 -4.58 0.24 5.14
N THR A 118 -4.73 -1.07 4.87
CA THR A 118 -5.12 -1.59 3.55
C THR A 118 -6.47 -1.04 3.11
N PHE A 119 -7.46 -1.03 4.00
CA PHE A 119 -8.77 -0.46 3.70
C PHE A 119 -8.67 1.03 3.38
N LEU A 120 -7.93 1.81 4.18
CA LEU A 120 -7.73 3.24 3.93
C LEU A 120 -7.09 3.51 2.57
N LEU A 121 -6.07 2.72 2.20
CA LEU A 121 -5.39 2.84 0.91
C LEU A 121 -6.30 2.51 -0.28
N MET A 122 -7.08 1.43 -0.19
CA MET A 122 -8.02 1.04 -1.26
C MET A 122 -9.17 2.04 -1.38
N ALA A 123 -9.71 2.51 -0.25
CA ALA A 123 -10.74 3.55 -0.22
C ALA A 123 -10.23 4.86 -0.83
N ALA A 124 -9.04 5.32 -0.43
CA ALA A 124 -8.42 6.50 -1.01
C ALA A 124 -8.13 6.34 -2.51
N SER A 125 -7.76 5.14 -2.96
CA SER A 125 -7.57 4.82 -4.38
C SER A 125 -8.87 4.97 -5.16
N ILE A 126 -9.99 4.47 -4.63
CA ILE A 126 -11.32 4.63 -5.24
C ILE A 126 -11.68 6.12 -5.34
N TYR A 127 -11.60 6.87 -4.25
CA TYR A 127 -11.90 8.32 -4.26
C TYR A 127 -11.01 9.11 -5.21
N PHE A 128 -9.72 8.76 -5.29
CA PHE A 128 -8.80 9.41 -6.21
C PHE A 128 -9.17 9.15 -7.68
N HIS A 129 -9.56 7.91 -8.00
CA HIS A 129 -10.07 7.58 -9.34
C HIS A 129 -11.42 8.25 -9.66
N ASP A 130 -12.26 8.48 -8.65
CA ASP A 130 -13.52 9.23 -8.76
C ASP A 130 -13.32 10.76 -8.87
N LYS A 131 -12.07 11.23 -8.91
CA LYS A 131 -11.72 12.66 -8.95
C LYS A 131 -12.20 13.41 -7.69
N ASN A 132 -12.25 12.73 -6.56
CA ASN A 132 -12.53 13.30 -5.25
C ASN A 132 -11.28 13.27 -4.34
N PRO A 133 -10.26 14.11 -4.63
CA PRO A 133 -9.00 14.11 -3.89
C PRO A 133 -9.18 14.51 -2.41
N ASP A 134 -10.20 15.33 -2.10
CA ASP A 134 -10.48 15.74 -0.72
C ASP A 134 -10.94 14.55 0.14
N ALA A 135 -11.81 13.67 -0.40
CA ALA A 135 -12.21 12.45 0.29
C ALA A 135 -11.04 11.47 0.45
N ALA A 136 -10.19 11.36 -0.58
CA ALA A 136 -8.99 10.53 -0.53
C ALA A 136 -8.02 11.00 0.58
N LEU A 137 -7.69 12.30 0.63
CA LEU A 137 -6.80 12.87 1.65
C LEU A 137 -7.39 12.73 3.07
N ARG A 138 -8.70 13.00 3.25
CA ARG A 138 -9.38 12.78 4.55
C ARG A 138 -9.31 11.33 5.01
N THR A 139 -9.35 10.39 4.08
CA THR A 139 -9.22 8.96 4.38
C THR A 139 -7.80 8.62 4.81
N LEU A 140 -6.80 9.06 4.03
CA LEU A 140 -5.39 8.77 4.30
C LEU A 140 -4.87 9.42 5.58
N HIS A 141 -5.37 10.61 5.95
CA HIS A 141 -5.01 11.30 7.19
C HIS A 141 -5.31 10.50 8.46
N GLN A 142 -6.18 9.49 8.38
CA GLN A 142 -6.48 8.63 9.52
C GLN A 142 -5.38 7.58 9.72
N GLY A 143 -4.68 7.19 8.65
CA GLY A 143 -3.61 6.18 8.71
C GLY A 143 -2.25 6.79 9.01
N GLU A 144 -1.41 6.04 9.72
CA GLU A 144 -0.04 6.46 10.08
C GLU A 144 1.05 5.66 9.34
N SER A 145 0.69 4.90 8.30
CA SER A 145 1.67 4.11 7.55
C SER A 145 2.45 4.96 6.52
N LEU A 146 3.71 4.58 6.28
CA LEU A 146 4.54 5.18 5.22
C LEU A 146 3.84 5.15 3.86
N GLU A 147 3.07 4.10 3.57
CA GLU A 147 2.32 4.00 2.32
C GLU A 147 1.17 5.04 2.24
N CYS A 148 0.48 5.31 3.35
CA CYS A 148 -0.52 6.37 3.40
C CYS A 148 0.12 7.74 3.14
N MET A 149 1.26 8.03 3.77
CA MET A 149 2.01 9.27 3.56
C MET A 149 2.48 9.41 2.10
N ALA A 150 3.03 8.33 1.53
CA ALA A 150 3.46 8.30 0.13
C ALA A 150 2.31 8.60 -0.84
N MET A 151 1.13 8.00 -0.60
CA MET A 151 -0.06 8.25 -1.41
C MET A 151 -0.59 9.68 -1.23
N MET A 152 -0.56 10.23 -0.01
CA MET A 152 -0.89 11.64 0.22
C MET A 152 0.02 12.57 -0.56
N ILE A 153 1.33 12.33 -0.57
CA ILE A 153 2.30 13.10 -1.35
C ILE A 153 1.94 13.04 -2.83
N GLN A 154 1.65 11.85 -3.38
CA GLN A 154 1.23 11.73 -4.79
C GLN A 154 -0.02 12.55 -5.11
N ILE A 155 -1.04 12.50 -4.24
CA ILE A 155 -2.28 13.28 -4.42
C ILE A 155 -1.98 14.78 -4.33
N LEU A 156 -1.21 15.22 -3.34
CA LEU A 156 -0.86 16.64 -3.17
C LEU A 156 -0.06 17.19 -4.37
N LEU A 157 0.86 16.41 -4.91
CA LEU A 157 1.59 16.77 -6.13
C LEU A 157 0.65 16.87 -7.34
N LYS A 158 -0.34 15.99 -7.45
CA LYS A 158 -1.37 16.05 -8.50
C LYS A 158 -2.32 17.26 -8.37
N LEU A 159 -2.40 17.87 -7.19
CA LEU A 159 -3.12 19.11 -6.91
C LEU A 159 -2.25 20.37 -7.03
N ASP A 160 -1.01 20.23 -7.51
CA ASP A 160 -0.01 21.31 -7.57
C ASP A 160 0.29 21.94 -6.19
N ARG A 161 0.06 21.19 -5.10
CA ARG A 161 0.32 21.61 -3.71
C ARG A 161 1.68 21.12 -3.22
N LEU A 162 2.73 21.55 -3.92
CA LEU A 162 4.12 21.20 -3.60
C LEU A 162 4.51 21.60 -2.16
N ASP A 163 3.95 22.70 -1.66
CA ASP A 163 4.15 23.20 -0.29
C ASP A 163 3.72 22.17 0.77
N LEU A 164 2.56 21.54 0.58
CA LEU A 164 2.05 20.52 1.48
C LEU A 164 2.77 19.18 1.27
N ALA A 165 3.07 18.81 0.02
CA ALA A 165 3.81 17.60 -0.29
C ALA A 165 5.18 17.57 0.39
N ARG A 166 5.89 18.71 0.45
CA ARG A 166 7.17 18.83 1.17
C ARG A 166 7.04 18.65 2.68
N LYS A 167 5.96 19.15 3.28
CA LYS A 167 5.70 18.98 4.72
C LYS A 167 5.47 17.51 5.05
N GLU A 168 4.69 16.82 4.22
CA GLU A 168 4.43 15.40 4.42
C GLU A 168 5.66 14.55 4.18
N LEU A 169 6.47 14.86 3.15
CA LEU A 169 7.75 14.20 2.91
C LEU A 169 8.69 14.31 4.11
N LYS A 170 8.72 15.47 4.79
CA LYS A 170 9.57 15.64 5.96
C LYS A 170 9.17 14.68 7.09
N LYS A 171 7.86 14.50 7.35
CA LYS A 171 7.38 13.53 8.35
C LYS A 171 7.78 12.10 7.97
N MET A 172 7.66 11.77 6.69
CA MET A 172 8.02 10.46 6.14
C MET A 172 9.52 10.16 6.32
N GLN A 173 10.38 11.16 6.09
CA GLN A 173 11.83 11.09 6.34
C GLN A 173 12.17 10.97 7.83
N GLU A 174 11.44 11.68 8.71
CA GLU A 174 11.60 11.58 10.17
C GLU A 174 11.21 10.18 10.69
N GLN A 175 10.27 9.50 10.01
CA GLN A 175 9.82 8.15 10.36
C GLN A 175 10.78 7.06 9.86
N ASP A 176 11.15 7.10 8.58
CA ASP A 176 12.11 6.16 7.99
C ASP A 176 12.70 6.77 6.70
N GLU A 177 13.92 7.31 6.81
CA GLU A 177 14.62 7.93 5.68
C GLU A 177 15.04 6.89 4.62
N ASP A 178 15.39 5.68 5.02
CA ASP A 178 15.98 4.65 4.15
C ASP A 178 14.93 3.78 3.45
N ALA A 179 13.66 3.86 3.86
CA ALA A 179 12.58 3.15 3.20
C ALA A 179 12.47 3.49 1.70
N THR A 180 12.26 2.45 0.87
CA THR A 180 12.05 2.62 -0.58
C THR A 180 10.96 3.65 -0.89
N LEU A 181 9.86 3.62 -0.15
CA LEU A 181 8.76 4.58 -0.33
C LEU A 181 9.22 6.02 -0.08
N THR A 182 10.05 6.26 0.93
CA THR A 182 10.57 7.60 1.27
C THR A 182 11.50 8.11 0.17
N GLN A 183 12.35 7.22 -0.36
CA GLN A 183 13.22 7.54 -1.49
C GLN A 183 12.43 7.85 -2.77
N LEU A 184 11.39 7.07 -3.06
CA LEU A 184 10.47 7.34 -4.18
C LEU A 184 9.73 8.68 -4.00
N ALA A 185 9.20 8.94 -2.81
CA ALA A 185 8.51 10.19 -2.50
C ALA A 185 9.45 11.41 -2.62
N THR A 186 10.70 11.26 -2.16
CA THR A 186 11.74 12.28 -2.32
C THR A 186 11.99 12.58 -3.81
N ALA A 187 12.11 11.54 -4.64
CA ALA A 187 12.27 11.70 -6.07
C ALA A 187 11.07 12.42 -6.72
N TRP A 188 9.83 12.03 -6.38
CA TRP A 188 8.62 12.68 -6.94
C TRP A 188 8.54 14.17 -6.58
N VAL A 189 8.79 14.51 -5.32
CA VAL A 189 8.76 15.91 -4.86
C VAL A 189 9.84 16.74 -5.54
N ASN A 190 11.03 16.18 -5.76
CA ASN A 190 12.13 16.89 -6.44
C ASN A 190 11.92 17.05 -7.95
N LEU A 191 11.21 16.13 -8.59
CA LEU A 191 10.84 16.23 -10.01
C LEU A 191 9.70 17.21 -10.28
N ALA A 192 8.87 17.50 -9.27
CA ALA A 192 7.76 18.44 -9.37
C ALA A 192 8.17 19.91 -9.15
N VAL A 193 9.47 20.19 -9.02
CA VAL A 193 10.05 21.54 -8.79
C VAL A 193 10.28 22.25 -10.11
#